data_AF-A0A9E0XLI1-F1
#
_entry.id   AF-A0A9E0XLI1-F1
#
_cell.length_a   1.000
_cell.length_b   1.000
_cell.length_c   1.000
_cell.angle_alpha   90.00
_cell.angle_beta   90.00
_cell.angle_gamma   90.00
#
_symmetry.space_group_name_H-M   'P 1'
#
loop_
_entity.id
_entity.type
_entity.pdbx_description
1 polymer ?
#
loop_
_entity_poly.entity_id
_entity_poly.type
_entity_poly.pdbx_seq_one_letter_code
_entity_poly.pdbx_strand_id
1 'polypeptide(L)' 'NFKDFPDVVAMVDDATDQLGKIKGAKEKHEAAATKKDWEQANLWAEQVWQYQVKAADLGLRAKTYLEQNGAKKTK' A
#
# COMPACT_ATOMS: atom_id res chain seq x y z
N ASN A 1 0.00 -18.73 12.51
CA ASN A 1 0.25 -17.27 12.48
C ASN A 1 0.57 -16.89 11.03
N PHE A 2 0.26 -15.69 10.53
CA PHE A 2 0.65 -15.34 9.13
C PHE A 2 2.17 -15.30 8.95
N LYS A 3 2.91 -15.04 10.03
CA LYS A 3 4.37 -15.04 10.08
C LYS A 3 5.01 -16.40 9.73
N ASP A 4 4.22 -17.47 9.75
CA ASP A 4 4.68 -18.82 9.37
C ASP A 4 4.74 -19.00 7.84
N PHE A 5 4.29 -18.00 7.07
CA PHE A 5 4.22 -18.01 5.61
C PHE A 5 5.12 -16.91 5.03
N PRO A 6 6.37 -17.22 4.63
CA PRO A 6 7.34 -16.22 4.17
C PRO A 6 6.83 -15.31 3.05
N ASP A 7 6.10 -15.88 2.08
CA ASP A 7 5.52 -15.11 0.97
C ASP A 7 4.48 -14.08 1.46
N VAL A 8 3.70 -14.44 2.48
CA VAL A 8 2.71 -13.54 3.08
C VAL A 8 3.40 -12.44 3.88
N VAL A 9 4.49 -12.76 4.58
CA VAL A 9 5.31 -11.75 5.27
C VAL A 9 5.87 -10.75 4.26
N ALA A 10 6.44 -11.22 3.15
CA ALA A 10 6.95 -10.35 2.10
C ALA A 10 5.84 -9.44 1.51
N MET A 11 4.64 -9.98 1.26
CA MET A 11 3.52 -9.16 0.79
C MET A 11 3.08 -8.09 1.81
N VAL A 12 3.12 -8.41 3.11
CA VAL A 12 2.78 -7.45 4.19
C VAL A 12 3.83 -6.35 4.31
N ASP A 13 5.11 -6.72 4.22
CA ASP A 13 6.22 -5.77 4.25
C ASP A 13 6.16 -4.83 3.03
N ASP A 14 5.97 -5.39 1.82
CA ASP A 14 5.80 -4.61 0.59
C ASP A 14 4.59 -3.65 0.66
N ALA A 15 3.45 -4.12 1.20
CA ALA A 15 2.27 -3.29 1.38
C ALA A 15 2.55 -2.12 2.34
N THR A 16 3.24 -2.40 3.44
CA THR A 16 3.65 -1.38 4.42
C THR A 16 4.60 -0.37 3.81
N ASP A 17 5.53 -0.80 2.96
CA ASP A 17 6.44 0.07 2.22
C ASP A 17 5.71 0.98 1.23
N GLN A 18 4.66 0.48 0.54
CA GLN A 18 3.83 1.35 -0.31
C GLN A 18 3.12 2.42 0.53
N LEU A 19 2.54 2.05 1.67
CA LEU A 19 1.89 2.99 2.58
C LEU A 19 2.88 4.03 3.14
N GLY A 20 4.13 3.63 3.42
CA GLY A 20 5.19 4.52 3.88
C GLY A 20 5.53 5.64 2.88
N LYS A 21 5.38 5.38 1.56
CA LYS A 21 5.63 6.37 0.49
C LYS A 21 4.56 7.45 0.39
N ILE A 22 3.37 7.22 0.96
CA ILE A 22 2.24 8.17 0.88
C ILE A 22 2.61 9.52 1.50
N LYS A 23 3.35 9.54 2.60
CA LYS A 23 3.73 10.81 3.27
C LYS A 23 4.47 11.74 2.33
N GLY A 24 5.52 11.25 1.67
CA GLY A 24 6.31 12.05 0.73
C GLY A 24 5.51 12.46 -0.53
N ALA A 25 4.58 11.63 -1.00
CA ALA A 25 3.71 12.00 -2.11
C ALA A 25 2.69 13.11 -1.71
N LYS A 26 2.14 13.05 -0.49
CA LYS A 26 1.26 14.10 0.05
C LYS A 26 1.99 15.43 0.22
N GLU A 27 3.22 15.42 0.74
CA GLU A 27 4.04 16.63 0.86
C GLU A 27 4.28 17.30 -0.51
N LYS A 28 4.52 16.51 -1.57
CA LYS A 28 4.67 17.03 -2.94
C LYS A 28 3.35 17.58 -3.50
N HIS A 29 2.23 16.89 -3.25
CA HIS A 29 0.89 17.37 -3.60
C HIS A 29 0.62 18.76 -2.97
N GLU A 30 0.85 18.90 -1.66
CA GLU A 30 0.61 20.14 -0.92
C GLU A 30 1.54 21.28 -1.40
N ALA A 31 2.80 20.97 -1.71
CA ALA A 31 3.75 21.93 -2.25
C ALA A 31 3.35 22.44 -3.64
N ALA A 32 2.80 21.56 -4.50
CA ALA A 32 2.27 21.93 -5.81
C ALA A 32 0.97 22.75 -5.68
N ALA A 33 0.04 22.31 -4.83
CA ALA A 33 -1.24 22.99 -4.58
C ALA A 33 -1.03 24.41 -4.03
N THR A 34 -0.07 24.61 -3.13
CA THR A 34 0.30 25.93 -2.59
C THR A 34 0.73 26.90 -3.70
N LYS A 35 1.39 26.38 -4.75
CA LYS A 35 1.80 27.15 -5.94
C LYS A 35 0.70 27.27 -6.99
N LYS A 36 -0.49 26.71 -6.73
CA LYS A 36 -1.60 26.55 -7.70
C LYS A 36 -1.20 25.78 -8.96
N ASP A 37 -0.18 24.92 -8.85
CA ASP A 37 0.22 23.98 -9.90
C ASP A 37 -0.68 22.74 -9.80
N TRP A 38 -1.87 22.85 -10.38
CA TRP A 38 -2.92 21.83 -10.24
C TRP A 38 -2.61 20.54 -11.01
N GLU A 39 -1.82 20.64 -12.08
CA GLU A 39 -1.38 19.46 -12.83
C GLU A 39 -0.48 18.58 -11.95
N GLN A 40 0.54 19.19 -11.33
CA GLN A 40 1.41 18.46 -10.40
C GLN A 40 0.66 18.01 -9.14
N ALA A 41 -0.23 18.86 -8.59
CA ALA A 41 -1.02 18.47 -7.44
C ALA A 41 -1.86 17.22 -7.74
N ASN A 42 -2.55 17.17 -8.89
CA ASN A 42 -3.35 16.01 -9.28
C ASN A 42 -2.48 14.77 -9.54
N LEU A 43 -1.31 14.94 -10.17
CA LEU A 43 -0.36 13.84 -10.38
C LEU A 43 0.08 13.21 -9.05
N TRP A 44 0.42 14.02 -8.05
CA TRP A 44 0.82 13.50 -6.73
C TRP A 44 -0.36 12.91 -5.94
N ALA A 45 -1.57 13.43 -6.12
CA ALA A 45 -2.78 12.83 -5.55
C ALA A 45 -3.06 11.44 -6.14
N GLU A 46 -2.95 11.29 -7.46
CA GLU A 46 -3.04 9.99 -8.13
C GLU A 46 -1.94 9.04 -7.64
N GLN A 47 -0.72 9.54 -7.43
CA GLN A 47 0.37 8.73 -6.89
C GLN A 47 0.07 8.21 -5.46
N VAL A 48 -0.58 9.02 -4.62
CA VAL A 48 -1.07 8.58 -3.30
C VAL A 48 -2.10 7.46 -3.45
N TRP A 49 -3.06 7.63 -4.35
CA TRP A 49 -4.09 6.63 -4.61
C TRP A 49 -3.48 5.31 -5.10
N GLN A 50 -2.52 5.36 -6.03
CA GLN A 50 -1.79 4.19 -6.53
C GLN A 50 -1.10 3.40 -5.40
N TYR A 51 -0.49 4.08 -4.43
CA TYR A 51 0.12 3.40 -3.28
C TYR A 51 -0.93 2.70 -2.40
N GLN A 52 -2.09 3.32 -2.19
CA GLN A 52 -3.19 2.71 -1.45
C GLN A 52 -3.74 1.47 -2.16
N VAL A 53 -3.96 1.55 -3.48
CA VAL A 53 -4.45 0.42 -4.28
C VAL A 53 -3.45 -0.74 -4.27
N LYS A 54 -2.15 -0.46 -4.45
CA LYS A 54 -1.12 -1.52 -4.40
C LYS A 54 -1.06 -2.20 -3.04
N ALA A 55 -1.12 -1.43 -1.95
CA ALA A 55 -1.14 -2.00 -0.60
C ALA A 55 -2.39 -2.87 -0.37
N ALA A 56 -3.55 -2.42 -0.84
CA ALA A 56 -4.80 -3.18 -0.74
C ALA A 56 -4.76 -4.48 -1.58
N ASP A 57 -4.26 -4.44 -2.81
CA ASP A 57 -4.08 -5.61 -3.67
C ASP A 57 -3.14 -6.65 -3.04
N LEU A 58 -2.00 -6.23 -2.49
CA LEU A 58 -1.10 -7.11 -1.75
C LEU A 58 -1.78 -7.74 -0.53
N GLY A 59 -2.57 -6.96 0.22
CA GLY A 59 -3.36 -7.48 1.34
C GLY A 59 -4.39 -8.53 0.92
N LEU A 60 -5.06 -8.34 -0.22
CA LEU A 60 -5.99 -9.33 -0.78
C LEU A 60 -5.26 -10.59 -1.22
N ARG A 61 -4.11 -10.48 -1.90
CA ARG A 61 -3.29 -11.62 -2.30
C ARG A 61 -2.78 -12.41 -1.10
N ALA A 62 -2.30 -11.73 -0.07
CA ALA A 62 -1.88 -12.33 1.20
C ALA A 62 -3.01 -13.15 1.84
N LYS A 63 -4.23 -12.58 1.89
CA LYS A 63 -5.41 -13.29 2.38
C LYS A 63 -5.70 -14.54 1.55
N THR A 64 -5.77 -14.43 0.23
CA THR A 64 -6.04 -15.57 -0.66
C THR A 64 -4.98 -16.66 -0.49
N TYR A 65 -3.70 -16.29 -0.38
CA TYR A 65 -2.62 -17.24 -0.15
C TYR A 65 -2.80 -18.00 1.17
N LEU A 66 -3.12 -17.30 2.26
CA LEU A 66 -3.37 -17.92 3.56
C LEU A 66 -4.56 -18.89 3.51
N GLU A 67 -5.64 -18.51 2.84
CA GLU A 67 -6.83 -19.34 2.65
C GLU A 67 -6.52 -20.62 1.86
N GLN A 68 -5.66 -20.54 0.84
CA GLN A 68 -5.26 -21.68 0.01
C GLN A 68 -4.23 -22.60 0.69
N ASN A 69 -3.36 -22.06 1.55
CA ASN A 69 -2.24 -22.79 2.15
C ASN A 69 -2.51 -23.25 3.60
N GLY A 70 -3.79 -23.45 3.95
CA GLY A 70 -4.18 -24.08 5.20
C GLY A 70 -3.89 -23.26 6.46
N ALA A 71 -3.80 -21.93 6.34
CA ALA A 71 -3.66 -21.06 7.49
C ALA A 71 -4.87 -21.22 8.42
N LYS A 72 -4.64 -21.71 9.63
CA LYS A 72 -5.69 -21.86 10.64
C LYS A 72 -6.01 -20.49 11.24
N LYS A 73 -7.30 -20.13 11.26
CA LYS A 73 -7.78 -18.99 12.04
C LYS A 73 -7.47 -19.25 13.52
N THR A 74 -6.58 -18.48 14.11
CA THR A 74 -6.37 -18.47 15.55
C THR A 74 -7.50 -17.64 16.18
N LYS A 75 -8.19 -18.22 17.17
CA LYS A 75 -9.25 -17.55 17.94
C LYS A 75 -8.69 -16.39 18.76
#